data_AF-B1HM98-F1
#
_entry.id   AF-B1HM98-F1
#
_cell.length_a   1.000
_cell.length_b   1.000
_cell.length_c   1.000
_cell.angle_alpha   90.00
_cell.angle_beta   90.00
_cell.angle_gamma   90.00
#
_symmetry.space_group_name_H-M   'P 1'
#
loop_
_entity.id
_entity.type
_entity.pdbx_description
1 polymer ?
#
loop_
_entity_poly.entity_id
_entity_poly.type
_entity_poly.pdbx_seq_one_letter_code
_entity_poly.pdbx_strand_id
1 'polypeptide(L)' 'MEKTISKDGRTTIFTKYGNKYAVRDNAKSTGGPTADFTPKGGKMTLKIRLKK' A
#
# COMPACT_ATOMS: atom_id res chain seq x y z
N MET A 1 4.52 13.79 -6.72
CA MET A 1 4.12 12.52 -6.04
C MET A 1 2.70 12.73 -5.59
N GLU A 2 1.79 11.85 -5.98
CA GLU A 2 0.37 11.96 -5.63
C GLU A 2 0.08 11.12 -4.39
N LYS A 3 -0.79 11.60 -3.50
CA LYS A 3 -1.24 10.89 -2.30
C LYS A 3 -2.76 10.80 -2.32
N THR A 4 -3.29 9.61 -2.09
CA THR A 4 -4.73 9.35 -2.00
C THR A 4 -5.00 8.49 -0.77
N ILE A 5 -6.15 8.70 -0.14
CA ILE A 5 -6.64 7.86 0.95
C ILE A 5 -7.72 6.94 0.38
N SER A 6 -7.68 5.66 0.75
CA SER A 6 -8.72 4.70 0.34
C SER A 6 -10.10 5.09 0.88
N LYS A 7 -11.15 4.60 0.23
CA LYS A 7 -12.54 4.86 0.65
C LYS A 7 -12.83 4.48 2.11
N ASP A 8 -12.13 3.47 2.63
CA ASP A 8 -12.26 3.01 4.02
C ASP A 8 -11.36 3.78 5.01
N GLY A 9 -10.59 4.76 4.55
CA GLY A 9 -9.69 5.58 5.38
C GLY A 9 -8.45 4.85 5.91
N ARG A 10 -8.30 3.54 5.63
CA ARG A 10 -7.30 2.66 6.27
C ARG A 10 -6.07 2.41 5.41
N THR A 11 -5.98 3.01 4.23
CA THR A 11 -4.85 2.82 3.33
C THR A 11 -4.46 4.15 2.71
N THR A 12 -3.20 4.54 2.92
CA THR A 12 -2.60 5.64 2.20
C THR A 12 -1.89 5.08 0.98
N ILE A 13 -2.27 5.58 -0.20
CA ILE A 13 -1.67 5.19 -1.48
C ILE A 13 -0.85 6.37 -2.00
N PHE A 14 0.40 6.09 -2.35
CA PHE A 14 1.29 7.03 -2.98
C PHE A 14 1.58 6.60 -4.42
N THR A 15 1.54 7.54 -5.35
CA THR A 15 1.89 7.30 -6.75
C THR A 15 3.11 8.13 -7.14
N LYS A 16 4.15 7.47 -7.64
CA LYS A 16 5.39 8.10 -8.13
C LYS A 16 5.85 7.43 -9.42
N TYR A 17 5.92 8.20 -10.51
CA TYR A 17 6.26 7.72 -11.86
C TYR A 17 5.37 6.55 -12.33
N GLY A 18 4.09 6.54 -11.92
CA GLY A 18 3.14 5.46 -12.22
C GLY A 18 3.26 4.21 -11.35
N ASN A 19 4.27 4.12 -10.49
CA ASN A 19 4.37 3.07 -9.48
C ASN A 19 3.52 3.44 -8.25
N LYS A 20 2.89 2.43 -7.65
CA LYS A 20 2.04 2.59 -6.46
C LYS A 20 2.70 1.98 -5.23
N TYR A 21 2.59 2.71 -4.13
CA TYR A 21 3.06 2.30 -2.81
C TYR A 21 1.88 2.47 -1.85
N ALA A 22 1.46 1.41 -1.16
CA ALA A 22 0.30 1.47 -0.28
C ALA A 22 0.71 1.09 1.14
N VAL A 23 0.40 1.94 2.11
CA VAL A 23 0.56 1.65 3.54
C VAL A 23 -0.81 1.42 4.14
N ARG A 24 -1.01 0.27 4.80
CA ARG A 24 -2.27 -0.11 5.44
C ARG A 24 -2.02 -0.46 6.90
N ASP A 25 -2.82 0.07 7.80
CA ASP A 25 -2.58 -0.09 9.25
C ASP A 25 -3.00 -1.45 9.78
N ASN A 26 -4.11 -1.99 9.28
CA ASN A 26 -4.64 -3.28 9.72
C ASN A 26 -5.09 -4.13 8.53
N ALA A 27 -4.11 -4.78 7.89
CA ALA A 27 -4.39 -5.71 6.81
C ALA A 27 -4.95 -7.02 7.37
N LYS A 28 -6.16 -7.41 6.93
CA LYS A 28 -6.85 -8.63 7.39
C LYS A 28 -6.00 -9.90 7.23
N SER A 29 -5.22 -9.98 6.16
CA SER A 29 -4.37 -11.13 5.83
C SER A 29 -3.18 -11.32 6.77
N THR A 30 -2.76 -10.27 7.49
CA THR A 30 -1.54 -10.28 8.31
C THR A 30 -1.77 -9.85 9.76
N GLY A 31 -2.95 -9.33 10.11
CA GLY A 31 -3.31 -8.90 11.47
C GLY A 31 -2.51 -7.69 11.97
N GLY A 32 -2.02 -6.86 11.05
CA GLY A 32 -1.14 -5.73 11.36
C GLY A 32 -0.76 -4.92 10.11
N PRO A 33 0.13 -3.93 10.28
CA PRO A 33 0.44 -2.97 9.25
C PRO A 33 1.25 -3.58 8.11
N THR A 34 0.96 -3.15 6.88
CA THR A 34 1.66 -3.59 5.67
C THR A 34 2.05 -2.43 4.78
N ALA A 35 3.18 -2.58 4.10
CA ALA A 35 3.58 -1.73 2.98
C ALA A 35 3.64 -2.58 1.70
N ASP A 36 2.85 -2.19 0.70
CA ASP A 36 2.69 -2.90 -0.56
C ASP A 36 3.28 -2.08 -1.71
N PHE A 37 3.90 -2.75 -2.68
CA PHE A 37 4.42 -2.14 -3.90
C PHE A 37 3.78 -2.77 -5.16
N THR A 38 3.37 -1.91 -6.07
CA THR A 38 2.84 -2.29 -7.39
C THR A 38 3.53 -1.47 -8.49
N PRO A 39 4.27 -2.10 -9.40
CA PRO A 39 4.89 -1.39 -10.52
C PRO A 39 3.83 -0.89 -11.52
N LYS A 40 4.18 0.16 -12.28
CA LYS A 40 3.31 0.70 -13.33
C LYS A 40 2.88 -0.39 -14.31
N GLY A 41 1.57 -0.51 -14.54
CA GLY A 41 1.00 -1.49 -15.47
C GLY A 41 1.06 -2.95 -15.01
N GLY A 42 1.55 -3.21 -13.79
CA GLY A 42 1.69 -4.55 -13.24
C GLY A 42 0.75 -4.86 -12.09
N LYS A 43 0.90 -6.08 -11.56
CA LYS A 43 0.26 -6.54 -10.31
C LYS A 43 1.18 -6.26 -9.14
N MET A 44 0.64 -6.27 -7.91
CA MET A 44 1.43 -6.14 -6.69
C MET A 44 2.54 -7.19 -6.65
N THR A 45 3.78 -6.74 -6.48
CA THR A 45 4.97 -7.62 -6.49
C THR A 45 5.60 -7.82 -5.12
N LEU A 46 5.40 -6.90 -4.18
CA LEU A 46 5.98 -6.97 -2.85
C LEU A 46 4.99 -6.51 -1.79
N LYS A 47 4.98 -7.23 -0.66
CA LYS A 47 4.24 -6.91 0.56
C LYS A 47 5.17 -7.08 1.75
N ILE A 48 5.43 -6.00 2.46
CA ILE A 48 6.27 -5.97 3.66
C ILE A 48 5.34 -5.89 4.87
N ARG A 49 5.51 -6.81 5.82
CA ARG A 49 4.86 -6.71 7.13
C ARG A 49 5.65 -5.73 7.99
N LEU A 50 5.01 -4.65 8.41
CA LEU A 50 5.66 -3.66 9.27
C LEU A 50 5.57 -4.14 10.72
N LYS A 51 6.59 -3.78 11.52
CA LYS A 51 6.53 -4.01 12.97
C LYS A 51 5.39 -3.17 13.57
N LYS A 52 4.76 -3.72 14.61
CA LYS A 52 3.80 -2.98 15.44
C LYS A 52 4.54 -2.01 16.34
#